data_AF-A0A258Y0M9-F1
#
_entry.id   AF-A0A258Y0M9-F1
#
_cell.length_a   1.000
_cell.length_b   1.000
_cell.length_c   1.000
_cell.angle_alpha   90.00
_cell.angle_beta   90.00
_cell.angle_gamma   90.00
#
_symmetry.space_group_name_H-M   'P 1'
#
loop_
_entity.id
_entity.type
_entity.pdbx_description
1 polymer ?
#
loop_
_entity_poly.entity_id
_entity_poly.type
_entity_poly.pdbx_seq_one_letter_code
_entity_poly.pdbx_strand_id
1 'polypeptide(L)'
;MVIDHEARLFEVTCPIDLRLRFGRNEKGGAVLINADGDKSTVRTKHLNAMLAMVSEKEWRHPERPVIQIITPYIFLSDEPVFMTQMPPFLHHQPDPWPGSVIGGRLPIHIWQRPMMWAFEWYDTKKELVLKRGEPWFYVRFEAHDPTRPLRLFEAERTPELVEHIQGASSVANYVNQTSQLFKVAQERRPERLLVRKARAKADEPPAECPYDS
;
A
#
# COMPACT_ATOMS: atom_id res chain seq x y z
N MET A 1 -21.93 -11.91 -14.41
CA MET A 1 -20.67 -12.58 -14.01
C MET A 1 -19.51 -11.59 -14.01
N VAL A 2 -19.20 -10.92 -15.13
CA VAL A 2 -18.13 -9.90 -15.21
C VAL A 2 -18.42 -8.68 -14.33
N ILE A 3 -19.60 -8.05 -14.49
CA ILE A 3 -19.99 -6.84 -13.74
C ILE A 3 -19.97 -7.05 -12.21
N ASP A 4 -20.42 -8.21 -11.72
CA ASP A 4 -20.42 -8.50 -10.27
C ASP A 4 -19.01 -8.68 -9.72
N HIS A 5 -18.10 -9.31 -10.48
CA HIS A 5 -16.70 -9.43 -10.09
C HIS A 5 -16.03 -8.05 -10.03
N GLU A 6 -16.22 -7.23 -11.08
CA GLU A 6 -15.63 -5.90 -11.19
C GLU A 6 -16.16 -4.92 -10.15
N ALA A 7 -17.45 -5.00 -9.79
CA ALA A 7 -18.06 -4.16 -8.76
C ALA A 7 -17.45 -4.34 -7.36
N ARG A 8 -16.61 -5.36 -7.16
CA ARG A 8 -15.94 -5.69 -5.89
C ARG A 8 -14.46 -5.34 -5.91
N LEU A 9 -13.96 -4.82 -7.02
CA LEU A 9 -12.59 -4.32 -7.18
C LEU A 9 -12.60 -2.80 -7.07
N PHE A 10 -11.81 -2.29 -6.13
CA PHE A 10 -11.63 -0.85 -5.97
C PHE A 10 -10.25 -0.49 -6.53
N GLU A 11 -10.25 0.39 -7.51
CA GLU A 11 -9.02 0.90 -8.11
C GLU A 11 -8.34 1.93 -7.21
N VAL A 12 -7.04 1.75 -7.01
CA VAL A 12 -6.18 2.75 -6.40
C VAL A 12 -5.21 3.25 -7.46
N THR A 13 -5.31 4.54 -7.77
CA THR A 13 -4.44 5.21 -8.74
C THR A 13 -3.13 5.64 -8.10
N CYS A 14 -2.05 5.69 -8.87
CA CYS A 14 -0.76 6.15 -8.35
C CYS A 14 -0.82 7.66 -8.04
N PRO A 15 -0.36 8.14 -6.86
CA PRO A 15 -0.40 9.57 -6.52
C PRO A 15 0.79 10.36 -7.08
N ILE A 16 1.81 9.69 -7.63
CA ILE A 16 3.09 10.29 -8.02
C ILE A 16 3.57 9.75 -9.37
N ASP A 17 4.43 10.52 -10.01
CA ASP A 17 5.26 10.01 -11.10
C ASP A 17 6.56 9.46 -10.51
N LEU A 18 6.93 8.26 -10.92
CA LEU A 18 8.10 7.58 -10.40
C LEU A 18 8.71 6.67 -11.46
N ARG A 19 9.99 6.90 -11.76
CA ARG A 19 10.79 6.03 -12.61
C ARG A 19 11.94 5.42 -11.82
N LEU A 20 11.89 4.10 -11.61
CA LEU A 20 12.91 3.37 -10.87
C LEU A 20 13.73 2.46 -11.77
N ARG A 21 15.02 2.37 -11.46
CA ARG A 21 15.94 1.41 -12.06
C ARG A 21 16.59 0.57 -10.96
N PHE A 22 16.69 -0.73 -11.20
CA PHE A 22 17.51 -1.60 -10.37
C PHE A 22 18.99 -1.42 -10.67
N GLY A 23 19.82 -1.43 -9.63
CA GLY A 23 21.26 -1.37 -9.76
C GLY A 23 21.98 -2.20 -8.69
N ARG A 24 23.30 -2.28 -8.84
CA ARG A 24 24.22 -2.86 -7.87
C ARG A 24 25.25 -1.79 -7.51
N ASN A 25 25.52 -1.60 -6.23
CA ASN A 25 26.57 -0.69 -5.77
C ASN A 25 27.96 -1.33 -5.95
N GLU A 26 29.03 -0.58 -5.64
CA GLU A 26 30.42 -1.03 -5.76
C GLU A 26 30.73 -2.32 -4.96
N LYS A 27 29.99 -2.56 -3.88
CA LYS A 27 30.11 -3.76 -3.04
C LYS A 27 29.21 -4.92 -3.51
N GLY A 28 28.55 -4.78 -4.66
CA GLY A 28 27.61 -5.76 -5.20
C GLY A 28 26.25 -5.79 -4.51
N GLY A 29 25.95 -4.87 -3.58
CA GLY A 29 24.66 -4.80 -2.89
C GLY A 29 23.57 -4.23 -3.81
N ALA A 30 22.37 -4.79 -3.72
CA ALA A 30 21.18 -4.31 -4.41
C ALA A 30 20.82 -2.87 -4.03
N VAL A 31 20.57 -2.01 -5.02
CA VAL A 31 20.15 -0.61 -4.82
C VAL A 31 19.03 -0.22 -5.79
N LEU A 32 18.22 0.76 -5.38
CA LEU A 32 17.26 1.43 -6.26
C LEU A 32 17.79 2.80 -6.66
N ILE A 33 17.68 3.10 -7.94
CA ILE A 33 18.11 4.34 -8.54
C ILE A 33 16.87 5.06 -9.05
N ASN A 34 16.67 6.32 -8.63
CA ASN A 34 15.69 7.19 -9.24
C ASN A 34 16.19 7.61 -10.63
N ALA A 35 15.56 7.12 -11.68
CA ALA A 35 15.98 7.36 -13.06
C ALA A 35 15.65 8.78 -13.55
N ASP A 36 14.72 9.48 -12.89
CA ASP A 36 14.38 10.86 -13.25
C ASP A 36 15.38 11.88 -12.68
N GLY A 37 16.16 11.51 -11.66
CA GLY A 37 17.15 12.39 -11.04
C GLY A 37 16.53 13.73 -10.62
N ASP A 38 17.12 14.84 -11.06
CA ASP A 38 16.66 16.20 -10.77
C ASP A 38 15.29 16.55 -11.39
N LYS A 39 14.79 15.74 -12.34
CA LYS A 39 13.46 15.91 -12.95
C LYS A 39 12.35 15.22 -12.15
N SER A 40 12.69 14.53 -11.07
CA SER A 40 11.73 13.86 -10.19
C SER A 40 10.72 14.86 -9.63
N THR A 41 9.43 14.54 -9.75
CA THR A 41 8.35 15.35 -9.16
C THR A 41 8.23 15.14 -7.64
N VAL A 42 8.90 14.11 -7.11
CA VAL A 42 8.97 13.80 -5.67
C VAL A 42 10.36 14.12 -5.14
N ARG A 43 10.40 14.85 -4.01
CA ARG A 43 11.66 15.19 -3.32
C ARG A 43 12.37 13.92 -2.84
N THR A 44 13.69 13.86 -3.00
CA THR A 44 14.52 12.69 -2.63
C THR A 44 14.32 12.21 -1.20
N LYS A 45 14.18 13.11 -0.22
CA LYS A 45 13.90 12.76 1.18
C LYS A 45 12.63 11.92 1.31
N HIS A 46 11.54 12.34 0.67
CA HIS A 46 10.26 11.64 0.70
C HIS A 46 10.31 10.34 -0.09
N LEU A 47 11.01 10.33 -1.22
CA LEU A 47 11.21 9.13 -2.02
C LEU A 47 11.96 8.05 -1.22
N ASN A 48 13.04 8.41 -0.53
CA ASN A 48 13.80 7.49 0.30
C ASN A 48 12.99 7.00 1.51
N ALA A 49 12.07 7.81 2.03
CA ALA A 49 11.20 7.42 3.14
C ALA A 49 10.11 6.42 2.71
N MET A 50 9.71 6.41 1.44
CA MET A 50 8.66 5.51 0.94
C MET A 50 9.19 4.26 0.24
N LEU A 51 10.42 4.26 -0.27
CA LEU A 51 11.01 3.12 -0.97
C LEU A 51 11.84 2.24 -0.05
N ALA A 52 11.62 0.93 -0.13
CA ALA A 52 12.43 -0.07 0.56
C ALA A 52 12.88 -1.16 -0.41
N MET A 53 14.19 -1.47 -0.40
CA MET A 53 14.71 -2.69 -0.99
C MET A 53 14.56 -3.82 0.03
N VAL A 54 13.88 -4.91 -0.34
CA VAL A 54 13.81 -6.09 0.51
C VAL A 54 15.18 -6.76 0.55
N SER A 55 15.56 -7.32 1.69
CA SER A 55 16.84 -8.02 1.85
C SER A 55 16.97 -9.16 0.84
N GLU A 56 18.15 -9.32 0.23
CA GLU A 56 18.36 -10.35 -0.82
C GLU A 56 18.08 -11.77 -0.33
N LYS A 57 18.30 -12.03 0.96
CA LYS A 57 18.00 -13.32 1.60
C LYS A 57 16.50 -13.67 1.61
N GLU A 58 15.63 -12.68 1.47
CA GLU A 58 14.16 -12.82 1.47
C GLU A 58 13.59 -12.85 0.05
N TRP A 59 14.43 -12.67 -0.97
CA TRP A 59 14.00 -12.82 -2.35
C TRP A 59 13.67 -14.27 -2.65
N ARG A 60 12.56 -14.50 -3.35
CA ARG A 60 12.15 -15.84 -3.78
C ARG A 60 13.08 -16.41 -4.84
N HIS A 61 13.79 -15.54 -5.55
CA HIS A 61 14.77 -15.89 -6.56
C HIS A 61 15.96 -14.92 -6.50
N PRO A 62 17.22 -15.39 -6.54
CA PRO A 62 18.41 -14.56 -6.36
C PRO A 62 18.57 -13.45 -7.41
N GLU A 63 17.99 -13.64 -8.59
CA GLU A 63 18.03 -12.66 -9.69
C GLU A 63 16.78 -11.77 -9.79
N ARG A 64 15.79 -11.96 -8.92
CA ARG A 64 14.52 -11.20 -8.96
C ARG A 64 14.41 -10.33 -7.71
N PRO A 65 14.95 -9.10 -7.74
CA PRO A 65 14.91 -8.22 -6.59
C PRO A 65 13.47 -7.87 -6.23
N VAL A 66 13.21 -7.79 -4.94
CA VAL A 66 11.90 -7.36 -4.42
C VAL A 66 12.03 -5.99 -3.81
N ILE A 67 11.13 -5.09 -4.20
CA ILE A 67 10.99 -3.77 -3.60
C ILE A 67 9.67 -3.66 -2.88
N GLN A 68 9.58 -2.71 -1.96
CA GLN A 68 8.33 -2.26 -1.40
C GLN A 68 8.22 -0.74 -1.49
N ILE A 69 7.02 -0.27 -1.80
CA ILE A 69 6.64 1.14 -1.74
C ILE A 69 5.62 1.28 -0.60
N ILE A 70 5.97 2.06 0.42
CA ILE A 70 5.06 2.46 1.49
C ILE A 70 4.06 3.44 0.88
N THR A 71 2.82 3.01 0.72
CA THR A 71 1.76 3.84 0.14
C THR A 71 1.18 4.79 1.19
N PRO A 72 0.58 5.92 0.77
CA PRO A 72 -0.12 6.82 1.70
C PRO A 72 -1.48 6.28 2.17
N TYR A 73 -1.86 5.05 1.77
CA TYR A 73 -3.18 4.49 2.01
C TYR A 73 -3.18 3.55 3.21
N ILE A 74 -4.14 3.76 4.11
CA ILE A 74 -4.50 2.86 5.20
C ILE A 74 -5.95 2.47 4.99
N PHE A 75 -6.23 1.18 5.00
CA PHE A 75 -7.58 0.65 4.92
C PHE A 75 -8.00 0.12 6.30
N LEU A 76 -9.24 0.40 6.68
CA LEU A 76 -9.81 -0.04 7.95
C LEU A 76 -11.29 -0.41 7.80
N SER A 77 -11.76 -1.23 8.74
CA SER A 77 -13.15 -1.60 8.92
C SER A 77 -13.45 -1.75 10.41
N ASP A 78 -14.69 -1.49 10.82
CA ASP A 78 -15.19 -1.76 12.18
C ASP A 78 -15.65 -3.20 12.41
N GLU A 79 -15.84 -3.94 11.33
CA GLU A 79 -16.20 -5.35 11.37
C GLU A 79 -15.14 -6.22 10.69
N PRO A 80 -15.12 -7.55 10.96
CA PRO A 80 -14.21 -8.50 10.34
C PRO A 80 -14.26 -8.48 8.80
N VAL A 81 -13.31 -7.77 8.22
CA VAL A 81 -13.08 -7.68 6.77
C VAL A 81 -11.63 -8.01 6.48
N PHE A 82 -11.42 -8.86 5.48
CA PHE A 82 -10.12 -9.07 4.86
C PHE A 82 -10.02 -8.21 3.60
N MET A 83 -8.87 -7.60 3.39
CA MET A 83 -8.53 -6.92 2.15
C MET A 83 -7.46 -7.71 1.42
N THR A 84 -7.62 -7.87 0.11
CA THR A 84 -6.61 -8.44 -0.79
C THR A 84 -6.13 -7.37 -1.76
N GLN A 85 -4.81 -7.11 -1.78
CA GLN A 85 -4.14 -6.28 -2.78
C GLN A 85 -3.79 -7.12 -4.01
N MET A 86 -4.08 -6.59 -5.21
CA MET A 86 -3.88 -7.27 -6.49
C MET A 86 -3.28 -6.32 -7.53
N PRO A 87 -2.57 -6.82 -8.56
CA PRO A 87 -2.17 -6.00 -9.70
C PRO A 87 -3.40 -5.40 -10.42
N PRO A 88 -3.25 -4.30 -11.18
CA PRO A 88 -4.33 -3.71 -11.95
C PRO A 88 -4.64 -4.51 -13.24
N PHE A 89 -5.02 -5.79 -13.10
CA PHE A 89 -5.08 -6.77 -14.19
C PHE A 89 -6.21 -6.55 -15.22
N LEU A 90 -7.18 -5.67 -14.92
CA LEU A 90 -8.24 -5.28 -15.87
C LEU A 90 -7.88 -4.03 -16.66
N HIS A 91 -6.77 -3.36 -16.31
CA HIS A 91 -6.27 -2.22 -17.03
C HIS A 91 -5.32 -2.70 -18.14
N HIS A 92 -5.60 -2.29 -19.37
CA HIS A 92 -4.68 -2.53 -20.48
C HIS A 92 -3.50 -1.54 -20.37
N GLN A 93 -2.31 -2.07 -20.06
CA GLN A 93 -1.06 -1.32 -20.07
C GLN A 93 -0.32 -1.58 -21.40
N PRO A 94 -0.15 -0.57 -22.27
CA PRO A 94 0.64 -0.71 -23.50
C PRO A 94 2.11 -1.06 -23.22
N ASP A 95 2.66 -0.46 -22.17
CA ASP A 95 4.02 -0.72 -21.68
C ASP A 95 3.92 -1.42 -20.31
N PRO A 96 3.91 -2.76 -20.27
CA PRO A 96 3.77 -3.49 -19.02
C PRO A 96 5.00 -3.30 -18.13
N TRP A 97 4.78 -3.33 -16.81
CA TRP A 97 5.87 -3.30 -15.84
C TRP A 97 6.86 -4.46 -16.01
N PRO A 98 8.13 -4.28 -15.64
CA PRO A 98 9.19 -5.28 -15.84
C PRO A 98 9.15 -6.41 -14.79
N GLY A 99 7.98 -6.71 -14.23
CA GLY A 99 7.83 -7.58 -13.09
C GLY A 99 6.38 -7.70 -12.63
N SER A 100 6.17 -8.22 -11.42
CA SER A 100 4.84 -8.53 -10.92
C SER A 100 4.62 -8.02 -9.50
N VAL A 101 3.40 -7.58 -9.22
CA VAL A 101 2.97 -7.22 -7.87
C VAL A 101 2.88 -8.46 -7.01
N ILE A 102 3.54 -8.44 -5.86
CA ILE A 102 3.33 -9.45 -4.83
C ILE A 102 2.09 -9.03 -4.04
N GLY A 103 0.95 -9.63 -4.38
CA GLY A 103 -0.30 -9.42 -3.66
C GLY A 103 -0.22 -9.88 -2.21
N GLY A 104 -1.11 -9.35 -1.37
CA GLY A 104 -1.20 -9.68 0.03
C GLY A 104 -2.63 -9.61 0.53
N ARG A 105 -2.96 -10.47 1.50
CA ARG A 105 -4.26 -10.51 2.17
C ARG A 105 -4.07 -10.17 3.65
N LEU A 106 -4.81 -9.18 4.15
CA LEU A 106 -4.71 -8.74 5.54
C LEU A 106 -6.08 -8.44 6.19
N PRO A 107 -6.24 -8.70 7.49
CA PRO A 107 -7.44 -8.34 8.24
C PRO A 107 -7.43 -6.85 8.62
N ILE A 108 -8.08 -5.99 7.84
CA ILE A 108 -8.07 -4.52 8.03
C ILE A 108 -8.87 -4.04 9.26
N HIS A 109 -9.55 -4.96 9.94
CA HIS A 109 -10.27 -4.67 11.18
C HIS A 109 -9.38 -4.76 12.43
N ILE A 110 -8.29 -5.53 12.39
CA ILE A 110 -7.34 -5.69 13.51
C ILE A 110 -5.95 -5.15 13.15
N TRP A 111 -5.57 -5.17 11.88
CA TRP A 111 -4.22 -4.83 11.44
C TRP A 111 -4.22 -3.68 10.43
N GLN A 112 -4.56 -2.49 10.90
CA GLN A 112 -4.47 -1.25 10.13
C GLN A 112 -3.01 -0.78 10.09
N ARG A 113 -2.49 -0.56 8.88
CA ARG A 113 -1.13 -0.08 8.64
C ARG A 113 -1.08 0.61 7.28
N PRO A 114 -0.08 1.48 7.04
CA PRO A 114 0.28 1.87 5.70
C PRO A 114 0.43 0.63 4.82
N MET A 115 -0.27 0.63 3.69
CA MET A 115 -0.17 -0.47 2.75
C MET A 115 1.21 -0.46 2.12
N MET A 116 1.81 -1.64 2.05
CA MET A 116 3.06 -1.86 1.32
C MET A 116 2.69 -2.40 -0.06
N TRP A 117 3.09 -1.72 -1.11
CA TRP A 117 3.01 -2.25 -2.46
C TRP A 117 4.32 -2.95 -2.77
N ALA A 118 4.29 -4.28 -2.86
CA ALA A 118 5.47 -5.09 -3.08
C ALA A 118 5.57 -5.52 -4.55
N PHE A 119 6.78 -5.48 -5.12
CA PHE A 119 7.00 -5.77 -6.53
C PHE A 119 8.25 -6.62 -6.71
N GLU A 120 8.10 -7.76 -7.39
CA GLU A 120 9.17 -8.65 -7.79
C GLU A 120 9.60 -8.28 -9.22
N TRP A 121 10.85 -7.89 -9.39
CA TRP A 121 11.40 -7.43 -10.66
C TRP A 121 11.91 -8.62 -11.48
N TYR A 122 11.32 -8.85 -12.66
CA TYR A 122 11.70 -9.96 -13.54
C TYR A 122 12.78 -9.54 -14.54
N ASP A 123 12.62 -8.37 -15.15
CA ASP A 123 13.57 -7.80 -16.11
C ASP A 123 14.26 -6.58 -15.51
N THR A 124 15.38 -6.81 -14.81
CA THR A 124 16.13 -5.76 -14.12
C THR A 124 16.83 -4.78 -15.07
N LYS A 125 16.85 -5.06 -16.38
CA LYS A 125 17.36 -4.15 -17.41
C LYS A 125 16.34 -3.08 -17.78
N LYS A 126 15.06 -3.31 -17.48
CA LYS A 126 13.96 -2.38 -17.72
C LYS A 126 13.60 -1.63 -16.45
N GLU A 127 13.16 -0.40 -16.63
CA GLU A 127 12.73 0.47 -15.55
C GLU A 127 11.29 0.19 -15.16
N LEU A 128 10.99 0.37 -13.88
CA LEU A 128 9.63 0.43 -13.39
C LEU A 128 9.15 1.87 -13.52
N VAL A 129 8.10 2.08 -14.31
CA VAL A 129 7.47 3.38 -14.52
C VAL A 129 6.09 3.36 -13.88
N LEU A 130 5.88 4.20 -12.88
CA LEU A 130 4.57 4.51 -12.30
C LEU A 130 4.24 5.96 -12.64
N LYS A 131 3.02 6.22 -13.10
CA LYS A 131 2.58 7.57 -13.46
C LYS A 131 1.38 7.98 -12.63
N ARG A 132 1.34 9.25 -12.26
CA ARG A 132 0.26 9.82 -11.47
C ARG A 132 -1.07 9.64 -12.20
N GLY A 133 -2.08 9.16 -11.48
CA GLY A 133 -3.43 8.95 -11.99
C GLY A 133 -3.63 7.63 -12.74
N GLU A 134 -2.58 6.89 -13.08
CA GLU A 134 -2.73 5.57 -13.69
C GLU A 134 -3.05 4.49 -12.63
N PRO A 135 -3.76 3.40 -13.00
CA PRO A 135 -4.07 2.31 -12.08
C PRO A 135 -2.80 1.69 -11.49
N TRP A 136 -2.67 1.71 -10.17
CA TRP A 136 -1.49 1.21 -9.47
C TRP A 136 -1.73 -0.19 -8.87
N PHE A 137 -2.88 -0.39 -8.25
CA PHE A 137 -3.31 -1.70 -7.77
C PHE A 137 -4.82 -1.71 -7.53
N TYR A 138 -5.36 -2.91 -7.41
CA TYR A 138 -6.72 -3.12 -6.95
C TYR A 138 -6.73 -3.59 -5.50
N VAL A 139 -7.76 -3.18 -4.77
CA VAL A 139 -8.12 -3.80 -3.50
C VAL A 139 -9.49 -4.45 -3.61
N ARG A 140 -9.60 -5.64 -3.03
CA ARG A 140 -10.87 -6.35 -2.87
C ARG A 140 -11.11 -6.60 -1.40
N PHE A 141 -12.35 -6.40 -0.97
CA PHE A 141 -12.76 -6.61 0.41
C PHE A 141 -13.64 -7.85 0.51
N GLU A 142 -13.39 -8.66 1.54
CA GLU A 142 -14.10 -9.89 1.86
C GLU A 142 -14.69 -9.75 3.27
N ALA A 143 -15.99 -9.48 3.33
CA ALA A 143 -16.78 -9.51 4.56
C ALA A 143 -17.37 -10.92 4.78
N HIS A 144 -17.92 -11.16 5.97
CA HIS A 144 -18.55 -12.45 6.30
C HIS A 144 -19.69 -12.82 5.34
N ASP A 145 -20.54 -11.85 4.99
CA ASP A 145 -21.59 -12.03 4.00
C ASP A 145 -21.08 -11.59 2.61
N PRO A 146 -20.85 -12.53 1.68
CA PRO A 146 -20.36 -12.19 0.33
C PRO A 146 -21.42 -11.49 -0.53
N THR A 147 -22.70 -11.54 -0.16
CA THR A 147 -23.78 -10.89 -0.93
C THR A 147 -23.91 -9.41 -0.59
N ARG A 148 -23.37 -8.98 0.55
CA ARG A 148 -23.50 -7.60 1.02
C ARG A 148 -22.68 -6.65 0.16
N PRO A 149 -23.27 -5.55 -0.35
CA PRO A 149 -22.52 -4.53 -1.07
C PRO A 149 -21.55 -3.83 -0.12
N LEU A 150 -20.34 -3.54 -0.61
CA LEU A 150 -19.31 -2.82 0.11
C LEU A 150 -19.16 -1.42 -0.48
N ARG A 151 -18.92 -0.43 0.38
CA ARG A 151 -18.68 0.95 -0.01
C ARG A 151 -17.38 1.42 0.59
N LEU A 152 -16.48 1.89 -0.26
CA LEU A 152 -15.25 2.56 0.15
C LEU A 152 -15.50 4.07 0.23
N PHE A 153 -15.01 4.72 1.28
CA PHE A 153 -15.09 6.17 1.46
C PHE A 153 -13.87 6.66 2.24
N GLU A 154 -13.55 7.95 2.11
CA GLU A 154 -12.51 8.59 2.92
C GLU A 154 -12.91 8.64 4.40
N ALA A 155 -12.04 8.17 5.27
CA ALA A 155 -12.22 8.21 6.71
C ALA A 155 -11.44 9.36 7.34
N GLU A 156 -11.94 9.88 8.46
CA GLU A 156 -11.20 10.82 9.31
C GLU A 156 -10.02 10.11 9.97
N ARG A 157 -8.87 10.78 10.01
CA ARG A 157 -7.71 10.33 10.80
C ARG A 157 -7.87 10.76 12.25
N THR A 158 -8.83 10.15 12.96
CA THR A 158 -9.13 10.49 14.36
C THR A 158 -7.93 10.20 15.28
N PRO A 159 -7.79 10.90 16.42
CA PRO A 159 -6.72 10.60 17.38
C PRO A 159 -6.72 9.15 17.84
N GLU A 160 -7.90 8.57 18.08
CA GLU A 160 -8.09 7.18 18.47
C GLU A 160 -7.60 6.19 17.40
N LEU A 161 -7.87 6.48 16.12
CA LEU A 161 -7.34 5.69 15.01
C LEU A 161 -5.81 5.78 14.92
N VAL A 162 -5.24 6.97 15.12
CA VAL A 162 -3.79 7.17 15.11
C VAL A 162 -3.11 6.38 16.24
N GLU A 163 -3.65 6.48 17.46
CA GLU A 163 -3.15 5.74 18.62
C GLU A 163 -3.23 4.23 18.38
N HIS A 164 -4.34 3.74 17.82
CA HIS A 164 -4.51 2.32 17.50
C HIS A 164 -3.48 1.82 16.47
N ILE A 165 -3.26 2.56 15.38
CA ILE A 165 -2.26 2.22 14.35
C ILE A 165 -0.84 2.22 14.94
N GLN A 166 -0.50 3.19 15.79
CA GLN A 166 0.81 3.28 16.44
C GLN A 166 1.04 2.11 17.40
N GLY A 167 0.01 1.73 18.17
CA GLY A 167 0.04 0.57 19.05
C GLY A 167 0.27 -0.73 18.27
N ALA A 168 -0.50 -0.97 17.21
CA ALA A 168 -0.37 -2.17 16.38
C ALA A 168 1.00 -2.28 15.68
N SER A 169 1.53 -1.15 15.19
CA SER A 169 2.83 -1.10 14.50
C SER A 169 4.01 -1.40 15.45
N SER A 170 3.93 -0.94 16.70
CA SER A 170 4.95 -1.21 17.72
C SER A 170 5.02 -2.68 18.10
N VAL A 171 3.90 -3.41 18.00
CA VAL A 171 3.82 -4.82 18.37
C VAL A 171 4.35 -5.75 17.26
N ALA A 172 4.04 -5.44 16.00
CA ALA A 172 4.48 -6.25 14.85
C ALA A 172 6.00 -6.20 14.61
N ASN A 173 6.68 -5.11 15.00
CA ASN A 173 8.12 -4.95 14.82
C ASN A 173 8.97 -5.66 15.89
N TYR A 174 8.37 -6.09 17.01
CA TYR A 174 9.11 -6.59 18.17
C TYR A 174 9.12 -8.12 18.32
N VAL A 175 8.21 -8.87 17.68
CA VAL A 175 8.04 -10.32 18.00
C VAL A 175 7.72 -11.16 16.76
N ASN A 176 8.46 -12.25 16.56
CA ASN A 176 8.23 -13.26 15.52
C ASN A 176 7.01 -14.19 15.77
N GLN A 177 6.14 -13.88 16.74
CA GLN A 177 4.96 -14.69 17.12
C GLN A 177 3.66 -13.86 17.07
N THR A 178 3.33 -13.37 15.88
CA THR A 178 2.23 -12.42 15.62
C THR A 178 0.83 -12.92 16.02
N SER A 179 0.59 -14.24 16.12
CA SER A 179 -0.74 -14.81 16.32
C SER A 179 -1.38 -14.55 17.69
N GLN A 180 -0.62 -14.60 18.79
CA GLN A 180 -1.14 -14.28 20.14
C GLN A 180 -1.39 -12.79 20.32
N LEU A 181 -0.59 -11.97 19.65
CA LEU A 181 -0.66 -10.51 19.72
C LEU A 181 -1.89 -9.96 18.99
N PHE A 182 -2.32 -10.61 17.90
CA PHE A 182 -3.58 -10.26 17.23
C PHE A 182 -4.79 -10.43 18.15
N LYS A 183 -4.80 -11.43 19.05
CA LYS A 183 -5.90 -11.61 20.01
C LYS A 183 -5.96 -10.46 21.02
N VAL A 184 -4.81 -10.08 21.59
CA VAL A 184 -4.75 -8.97 22.56
C VAL A 184 -5.08 -7.62 21.88
N ALA A 185 -4.59 -7.40 20.66
CA ALA A 185 -4.94 -6.22 19.87
C ALA A 185 -6.44 -6.16 19.55
N GLN A 186 -7.05 -7.31 19.27
CA GLN A 186 -8.48 -7.43 19.04
C GLN A 186 -9.30 -7.15 20.31
N GLU A 187 -8.88 -7.65 21.47
CA GLU A 187 -9.55 -7.41 22.76
C GLU A 187 -9.52 -5.95 23.19
N ARG A 188 -8.43 -5.23 22.87
CA ARG A 188 -8.25 -3.81 23.20
C ARG A 188 -8.74 -2.85 22.12
N ARG A 189 -9.26 -3.38 21.00
CA ARG A 189 -9.72 -2.57 19.89
C ARG A 189 -10.96 -1.78 20.33
N PRO A 190 -10.99 -0.46 20.13
CA PRO A 190 -12.22 0.30 20.28
C PRO A 190 -13.34 -0.27 19.42
N GLU A 191 -14.60 -0.12 19.87
CA GLU A 191 -15.75 -0.62 19.11
C GLU A 191 -15.84 0.07 17.74
N ARG A 192 -15.50 1.36 17.69
CA ARG A 192 -15.61 2.19 16.49
C ARG A 192 -14.35 2.99 16.23
N LEU A 193 -13.70 2.71 15.11
CA LEU A 193 -12.57 3.46 14.56
C LEU A 193 -12.92 4.11 13.22
N LEU A 194 -13.92 3.57 12.50
CA LEU A 194 -14.32 4.09 11.19
C LEU A 194 -15.28 5.27 11.33
N VAL A 195 -14.74 6.46 11.10
CA VAL A 195 -15.49 7.71 11.03
C VAL A 195 -15.40 8.24 9.60
N ARG A 196 -16.54 8.46 8.95
CA ARG A 196 -16.59 9.01 7.59
C ARG A 196 -16.15 10.46 7.59
N LYS A 197 -15.23 10.82 6.70
CA LYS A 197 -14.80 12.19 6.49
C LYS A 197 -15.98 13.05 6.06
N ALA A 198 -16.20 14.17 6.75
CA ALA A 198 -17.21 15.12 6.32
C ALA A 198 -16.85 15.63 4.93
N ARG A 199 -17.83 15.74 4.04
CA ARG A 199 -17.57 16.33 2.72
C ARG A 199 -17.16 17.78 2.96
N ALA A 200 -15.95 18.16 2.54
CA ALA A 200 -15.50 19.54 2.59
C ALA A 200 -16.59 20.41 1.93
N LYS A 201 -17.00 21.49 2.62
CA LYS A 201 -17.76 22.54 1.96
C LYS A 201 -16.84 23.14 0.89
N ALA A 202 -17.40 23.55 -0.24
CA ALA A 202 -16.65 23.96 -1.43
C ALA A 202 -15.61 25.08 -1.19
N ASP A 203 -15.67 25.76 -0.04
CA ASP A 203 -14.85 26.93 0.30
C ASP A 203 -13.75 26.65 1.33
N GLU A 204 -13.57 25.39 1.78
CA GLU A 204 -12.55 25.06 2.79
C GLU A 204 -11.24 24.64 2.11
N PRO A 205 -10.08 25.24 2.48
CA PRO A 205 -8.80 24.90 1.87
C PRO A 205 -8.45 23.43 2.17
N PRO A 206 -7.76 22.74 1.24
CA PRO A 206 -7.38 21.35 1.44
C PRO A 206 -6.55 21.21 2.72
N ALA A 207 -6.90 20.21 3.54
CA ALA A 207 -6.16 19.88 4.76
C ALA A 207 -4.68 19.61 4.41
N GLU A 208 -3.76 20.23 5.16
CA GLU A 208 -2.32 20.09 4.95
C GLU A 208 -1.91 18.60 4.96
N CYS A 209 -1.21 18.18 3.92
CA CYS A 209 -0.65 16.84 3.85
C CYS A 209 0.53 16.78 4.83
N PRO A 210 0.59 15.84 5.79
CA PRO A 210 1.67 15.77 6.78
C PRO A 210 3.05 15.41 6.18
N TYR A 211 3.15 15.32 4.86
CA TYR A 211 4.39 15.14 4.10
C TYR A 211 4.85 16.44 3.38
N ASP A 212 4.17 17.57 3.61
CA ASP A 212 4.55 18.88 3.08
C ASP A 212 5.54 19.64 4.00
N SER A 213 6.10 18.97 5.03
CA SER A 213 7.12 19.50 5.97
C SER A 213 8.51 18.85 5.82
#